data_AF-A0A9C6UBY8-F1
#
_entry.id   AF-A0A9C6UBY8-F1
#
_cell.length_a   1.000
_cell.length_b   1.000
_cell.length_c   1.000
_cell.angle_alpha   90.00
_cell.angle_beta   90.00
_cell.angle_gamma   90.00
#
_symmetry.space_group_name_H-M   'P 1'
#
loop_
_entity.id
_entity.type
_entity.pdbx_description
1 polymer ?
#
loop_
_entity_poly.entity_id
_entity_poly.type
_entity_poly.pdbx_seq_one_letter_code
_entity_poly.pdbx_strand_id
1 'polypeptide(L)'
;MTMALYGLLLVSAATVGTALSAGTSSYADSVATDTTAMIYLSQYGYLSPSVKNPAMSHLMSEESVSKAISEFQSFVGLNITGNLDTETLKMMSIPRCGVKDKVGVASDLRSKRYALQGSRWRVKNLTYKISKYPSRLRKRDVDEEIRQAFSLWSDYTDLTFTPKQSGSVHIEIRFERGEHGDGDPFDGPGGTLAHAYFPVYGGDAHFDDSERWTINSFSGTNLKQVAAHEFGHSLGLSHSDVRAALMAPFYRGYDPSLSLDEDDIEGIQALYGRKSRNTDSDSDSAGTSNRHSTTEAPTEEDAELCTSASVDTIFNSADGSTFAFKGQHFWKLTEESIAPGYPQRISKSWPGLPGDIDAAFTYKNGKTYFFKGSQYWRYTGRKMDGNYPKPISEGFTGIPDNLDAAFVWSGNGKIYFFKRDKFWRFDPSSRPPVKNTYPKPIANWEGLPNDLDAALQYTNGFTYFFKGGQYYRFNDRAFAVDVANPPFPRPAGYWWFGCRSATKGSALGNLQSEQKEVRDKVLSALIVADPKAPLADGEVSGAAAQGSAEEYHRDEAENDHVDDLILDAAGPSGEDRSPHDEEQPTPSTAATTFSSALCVLAFSLVLHLLV
;
A
#
# COMPACT_ATOMS: atom_id res chain seq x y z
N MET A 1 -45.97 19.16 -64.49
CA MET A 1 -46.09 20.01 -65.71
C MET A 1 -46.40 21.42 -65.24
N THR A 2 -45.72 22.49 -65.67
CA THR A 2 -44.58 22.69 -66.61
C THR A 2 -43.55 23.62 -65.91
N MET A 3 -42.22 23.53 -66.09
CA MET A 3 -41.39 23.93 -67.25
C MET A 3 -41.74 25.28 -67.90
N ALA A 4 -40.81 26.14 -68.37
CA ALA A 4 -39.42 26.47 -67.98
C ALA A 4 -38.85 27.53 -68.97
N LEU A 5 -38.16 28.59 -68.51
CA LEU A 5 -37.19 29.45 -69.25
C LEU A 5 -36.49 30.38 -68.22
N TYR A 6 -35.17 30.36 -67.99
CA TYR A 6 -34.01 30.82 -68.81
C TYR A 6 -33.85 32.36 -68.89
N GLY A 7 -32.73 32.89 -68.37
CA GLY A 7 -32.35 34.32 -68.50
C GLY A 7 -31.12 34.75 -67.69
N LEU A 8 -29.98 34.92 -68.37
CA LEU A 8 -28.64 35.35 -67.89
C LEU A 8 -28.57 36.43 -66.79
N LEU A 9 -27.56 36.31 -65.92
CA LEU A 9 -26.60 37.40 -65.69
C LEU A 9 -25.22 36.87 -65.22
N LEU A 10 -24.15 37.35 -65.85
CA LEU A 10 -22.75 37.05 -65.52
C LEU A 10 -22.14 38.17 -64.68
N VAL A 11 -21.48 37.84 -63.57
CA VAL A 11 -20.41 38.68 -63.00
C VAL A 11 -19.26 37.76 -62.57
N SER A 12 -18.04 38.11 -62.99
CA SER A 12 -16.82 37.32 -62.74
C SER A 12 -16.25 37.55 -61.34
N ALA A 13 -15.57 36.55 -60.78
CA ALA A 13 -14.91 36.65 -59.49
C ALA A 13 -13.48 37.24 -59.60
N ALA A 14 -13.11 38.13 -58.67
CA ALA A 14 -11.72 38.39 -58.28
C ALA A 14 -11.61 39.07 -56.89
N THR A 15 -11.09 38.32 -55.91
CA THR A 15 -10.24 38.78 -54.78
C THR A 15 -10.54 40.12 -54.09
N VAL A 16 -11.14 40.04 -52.90
CA VAL A 16 -10.55 40.63 -51.68
C VAL A 16 -10.48 39.52 -50.63
N GLY A 17 -9.33 39.35 -49.97
CA GLY A 17 -9.14 38.28 -49.00
C GLY A 17 -9.57 38.68 -47.60
N THR A 18 -10.64 38.08 -47.08
CA THR A 18 -10.94 38.02 -45.64
C THR A 18 -10.80 36.59 -45.16
N ALA A 19 -9.69 36.29 -44.50
CA ALA A 19 -9.54 35.01 -43.81
C ALA A 19 -10.51 34.98 -42.63
N LEU A 20 -11.59 34.20 -42.73
CA LEU A 20 -12.38 33.85 -41.54
C LEU A 20 -11.48 32.98 -40.67
N SER A 21 -11.04 33.57 -39.54
CA SER A 21 -10.40 32.85 -38.46
C SER A 21 -11.41 31.89 -37.82
N ALA A 22 -11.57 30.71 -38.43
CA ALA A 22 -12.25 29.59 -37.80
C ALA A 22 -11.48 29.23 -36.54
N GLY A 23 -12.03 29.60 -35.38
CA GLY A 23 -11.36 29.42 -34.09
C GLY A 23 -11.05 27.95 -33.85
N THR A 24 -9.77 27.60 -33.91
CA THR A 24 -9.27 26.29 -33.49
C THR A 24 -9.61 26.12 -32.01
N SER A 25 -10.43 25.12 -31.69
CA SER A 25 -10.96 24.92 -30.34
C SER A 25 -9.82 24.83 -29.32
N SER A 26 -9.89 25.67 -28.28
CA SER A 26 -8.83 25.89 -27.29
C SER A 26 -8.74 24.76 -26.25
N TYR A 27 -8.49 23.54 -26.73
CA TYR A 27 -8.37 22.33 -25.91
C TYR A 27 -6.91 22.03 -25.51
N ALA A 28 -5.99 22.97 -25.74
CA ALA A 28 -4.56 22.83 -25.48
C ALA A 28 -4.04 23.65 -24.27
N ASP A 29 -4.79 24.67 -23.82
CA ASP A 29 -4.31 25.63 -22.81
C ASP A 29 -4.54 25.19 -21.35
N SER A 30 -5.07 23.99 -21.09
CA SER A 30 -5.34 23.48 -19.74
C SER A 30 -4.13 22.87 -19.03
N VAL A 31 -3.00 22.66 -19.72
CA VAL A 31 -1.79 22.01 -19.16
C VAL A 31 -0.54 22.85 -19.46
N ALA A 32 -0.47 24.04 -18.83
CA ALA A 32 0.62 25.00 -19.05
C ALA A 32 1.01 25.80 -17.78
N THR A 33 1.07 25.14 -16.60
CA THR A 33 1.78 25.70 -15.43
C THR A 33 2.64 24.63 -14.76
N ASP A 34 3.79 25.03 -14.21
CA ASP A 34 4.67 24.12 -13.44
C ASP A 34 3.89 23.45 -12.31
N THR A 35 3.01 24.20 -11.63
CA THR A 35 2.12 23.71 -10.57
C THR A 35 1.28 22.51 -11.02
N THR A 36 0.67 22.58 -12.21
CA THR A 36 -0.13 21.47 -12.78
C THR A 36 0.75 20.24 -13.01
N ALA A 37 1.95 20.42 -13.57
CA ALA A 37 2.90 19.35 -13.80
C ALA A 37 3.44 18.74 -12.50
N MET A 38 3.64 19.54 -11.44
CA MET A 38 4.09 19.03 -10.13
C MET A 38 3.00 18.20 -9.44
N ILE A 39 1.72 18.60 -9.56
CA ILE A 39 0.58 17.80 -9.10
C ILE A 39 0.52 16.48 -9.88
N TYR A 40 0.62 16.51 -11.21
CA TYR A 40 0.65 15.32 -12.07
C TYR A 40 1.78 14.35 -11.65
N LEU A 41 3.01 14.85 -11.53
CA LEU A 41 4.17 14.04 -11.10
C LEU A 41 3.98 13.48 -9.68
N SER A 42 3.32 14.21 -8.78
CA SER A 42 2.97 13.72 -7.44
C SER A 42 1.85 12.67 -7.43
N GLN A 43 0.88 12.77 -8.34
CA GLN A 43 -0.23 11.85 -8.47
C GLN A 43 0.27 10.49 -8.97
N TYR A 44 1.05 10.49 -10.05
CA TYR A 44 1.50 9.26 -10.74
C TYR A 44 2.78 8.62 -10.18
N GLY A 45 3.37 9.20 -9.12
CA GLY A 45 4.42 8.56 -8.31
C GLY A 45 5.86 8.98 -8.60
N TYR A 46 6.06 10.08 -9.31
CA TYR A 46 7.39 10.66 -9.62
C TYR A 46 7.84 11.70 -8.57
N LEU A 47 6.91 12.32 -7.85
CA LEU A 47 7.17 13.22 -6.71
C LEU A 47 6.50 12.73 -5.41
N SER A 48 6.98 13.25 -4.29
CA SER A 48 6.43 12.95 -2.96
C SER A 48 4.96 13.42 -2.85
N PRO A 49 4.05 12.63 -2.24
CA PRO A 49 2.65 13.02 -1.99
C PRO A 49 2.45 14.36 -1.25
N SER A 50 3.51 14.87 -0.59
CA SER A 50 3.57 16.22 -0.03
C SER A 50 3.21 17.34 -1.03
N VAL A 51 3.35 17.07 -2.33
CA VAL A 51 3.16 18.05 -3.41
C VAL A 51 1.69 18.22 -3.83
N LYS A 52 0.74 17.45 -3.28
CA LYS A 52 -0.72 17.69 -3.46
C LYS A 52 -1.21 19.08 -2.97
N ASN A 53 -0.35 19.94 -2.39
CA ASN A 53 -0.65 21.34 -2.06
C ASN A 53 0.18 22.32 -2.93
N PRO A 54 -0.45 23.13 -3.81
CA PRO A 54 0.22 24.12 -4.66
C PRO A 54 1.18 25.06 -3.93
N ALA A 55 0.85 25.47 -2.69
CA ALA A 55 1.64 26.43 -1.93
C ALA A 55 3.04 25.91 -1.53
N MET A 56 3.30 24.61 -1.62
CA MET A 56 4.60 24.00 -1.34
C MET A 56 5.44 23.70 -2.60
N SER A 57 4.92 23.96 -3.81
CA SER A 57 5.64 23.71 -5.07
C SER A 57 6.97 24.48 -5.15
N HIS A 58 7.02 25.71 -4.62
CA HIS A 58 8.23 26.54 -4.55
C HIS A 58 9.27 26.11 -3.49
N LEU A 59 9.02 25.04 -2.72
CA LEU A 59 9.93 24.56 -1.68
C LEU A 59 10.77 23.33 -2.11
N MET A 60 10.66 22.92 -3.37
CA MET A 60 11.44 21.82 -3.94
C MET A 60 12.75 22.33 -4.58
N SER A 61 13.80 21.52 -4.53
CA SER A 61 15.01 21.79 -5.32
C SER A 61 14.77 21.49 -6.81
N GLU A 62 15.28 22.34 -7.69
CA GLU A 62 15.22 22.18 -9.15
C GLU A 62 15.71 20.79 -9.60
N GLU A 63 16.76 20.25 -8.95
CA GLU A 63 17.28 18.89 -9.16
C GLU A 63 16.22 17.80 -8.93
N SER A 64 15.36 17.94 -7.91
CA SER A 64 14.32 16.96 -7.59
C SER A 64 13.16 17.02 -8.58
N VAL A 65 12.83 18.22 -9.05
CA VAL A 65 11.81 18.44 -10.09
C VAL A 65 12.31 17.90 -11.42
N SER A 66 13.54 18.24 -11.80
CA SER A 66 14.17 17.77 -13.03
C SER A 66 14.32 16.25 -13.06
N LYS A 67 14.72 15.60 -11.96
CA LYS A 67 14.75 14.11 -11.89
C LYS A 67 13.36 13.51 -12.10
N ALA A 68 12.31 14.05 -11.46
CA ALA A 68 10.95 13.53 -11.63
C ALA A 68 10.46 13.67 -13.09
N ILE A 69 10.78 14.78 -13.76
CA ILE A 69 10.50 14.99 -15.18
C ILE A 69 11.30 14.01 -16.05
N SER A 70 12.60 13.84 -15.82
CA SER A 70 13.44 12.86 -16.53
C SER A 70 12.93 11.43 -16.38
N GLU A 71 12.48 11.06 -15.18
CA GLU A 71 11.91 9.75 -14.90
C GLU A 71 10.57 9.54 -15.63
N PHE A 72 9.69 10.55 -15.70
CA PHE A 72 8.47 10.50 -16.49
C PHE A 72 8.77 10.38 -17.98
N GLN A 73 9.64 11.24 -18.52
CA GLN A 73 10.08 11.20 -19.91
C GLN A 73 10.66 9.83 -20.30
N SER A 74 11.49 9.24 -19.44
CA SER A 74 12.05 7.91 -19.65
C SER A 74 10.98 6.82 -19.67
N PHE A 75 9.95 6.91 -18.81
CA PHE A 75 8.85 5.95 -18.75
C PHE A 75 7.93 6.07 -19.97
N VAL A 76 7.56 7.28 -20.37
CA VAL A 76 6.68 7.49 -21.53
C VAL A 76 7.38 7.33 -22.89
N GLY A 77 8.71 7.21 -22.92
CA GLY A 77 9.50 7.08 -24.16
C GLY A 77 9.70 8.40 -24.91
N LEU A 78 9.92 9.50 -24.18
CA LEU A 78 10.36 10.80 -24.72
C LEU A 78 11.88 10.96 -24.59
N ASN A 79 12.41 12.01 -25.24
CA ASN A 79 13.77 12.46 -24.98
C ASN A 79 13.89 12.89 -23.51
N ILE A 80 14.89 12.36 -22.80
CA ILE A 80 15.12 12.67 -21.39
C ILE A 80 15.84 14.03 -21.30
N THR A 81 15.05 15.11 -21.23
CA THR A 81 15.54 16.49 -21.12
C THR A 81 15.59 16.97 -19.66
N GLY A 82 14.77 16.40 -18.77
CA GLY A 82 14.60 16.88 -17.39
C GLY A 82 13.90 18.24 -17.28
N ASN A 83 13.26 18.71 -18.35
CA ASN A 83 12.58 19.99 -18.45
C ASN A 83 11.13 19.80 -18.91
N LEU A 84 10.22 20.69 -18.52
CA LEU A 84 8.81 20.69 -19.00
C LEU A 84 8.72 21.24 -20.43
N ASP A 85 9.28 20.49 -21.38
CA ASP A 85 9.13 20.77 -22.81
C ASP A 85 7.69 20.50 -23.31
N THR A 86 7.37 21.06 -24.48
CA THR A 86 6.01 21.03 -25.05
C THR A 86 5.49 19.61 -25.28
N GLU A 87 6.36 18.66 -25.61
CA GLU A 87 5.97 17.26 -25.82
C GLU A 87 5.73 16.54 -24.49
N THR A 88 6.50 16.88 -23.44
CA THR A 88 6.26 16.41 -22.06
C THR A 88 4.91 16.89 -21.53
N LEU A 89 4.59 18.18 -21.66
CA LEU A 89 3.28 18.74 -21.26
C LEU A 89 2.13 18.14 -22.06
N LYS A 90 2.33 17.93 -23.37
CA LYS A 90 1.37 17.25 -24.25
C LYS A 90 1.13 15.79 -23.88
N MET A 91 2.15 15.05 -23.42
CA MET A 91 1.96 13.70 -22.85
C MET A 91 1.22 13.75 -21.50
N MET A 92 1.46 14.75 -20.67
CA MET A 92 0.72 14.95 -19.41
C MET A 92 -0.77 15.30 -19.64
N SER A 93 -1.13 15.89 -20.79
CA SER A 93 -2.53 16.20 -21.13
C SER A 93 -3.34 15.03 -21.72
N ILE A 94 -2.73 13.87 -21.99
CA ILE A 94 -3.45 12.71 -22.53
C ILE A 94 -4.20 12.02 -21.38
N PRO A 95 -5.53 11.78 -21.50
CA PRO A 95 -6.30 11.07 -20.48
C PRO A 95 -5.76 9.65 -20.23
N ARG A 96 -5.83 9.19 -18.98
CA ARG A 96 -5.10 8.00 -18.51
C ARG A 96 -5.75 7.33 -17.30
N CYS A 97 -5.25 6.15 -16.94
CA CYS A 97 -5.53 5.52 -15.65
C CYS A 97 -4.89 6.30 -14.49
N GLY A 98 -5.62 6.38 -13.37
CA GLY A 98 -5.26 7.02 -12.10
C GLY A 98 -4.24 6.25 -11.26
N VAL A 99 -3.98 4.97 -11.57
CA VAL A 99 -2.96 4.16 -10.91
C VAL A 99 -1.56 4.76 -11.14
N LYS A 100 -0.64 4.52 -10.21
CA LYS A 100 0.73 5.05 -10.28
C LYS A 100 1.57 4.24 -11.24
N ASP A 101 2.32 4.94 -12.09
CA ASP A 101 3.33 4.34 -12.98
C ASP A 101 4.44 3.66 -12.16
N LYS A 102 4.62 4.08 -10.91
CA LYS A 102 5.59 3.54 -9.96
C LYS A 102 4.91 2.92 -8.75
N VAL A 103 4.72 1.61 -8.81
CA VAL A 103 4.34 0.78 -7.66
C VAL A 103 5.58 0.11 -7.06
N GLY A 104 5.89 0.44 -5.81
CA GLY A 104 7.06 -0.09 -5.09
C GLY A 104 8.29 0.83 -5.07
N VAL A 105 9.27 0.49 -4.22
CA VAL A 105 10.43 1.34 -3.91
C VAL A 105 11.61 1.08 -4.86
N ALA A 106 11.39 1.23 -6.17
CA ALA A 106 12.45 1.13 -7.18
C ALA A 106 12.13 1.90 -8.47
N SER A 107 12.73 3.09 -8.64
CA SER A 107 13.23 3.47 -9.96
C SER A 107 14.63 2.86 -10.20
N ASP A 108 15.07 2.87 -11.45
CA ASP A 108 16.46 2.64 -11.87
C ASP A 108 17.02 1.19 -11.80
N LEU A 109 16.17 0.15 -11.87
CA LEU A 109 16.61 -1.23 -12.20
C LEU A 109 15.74 -1.90 -13.28
N ARG A 110 16.17 -1.74 -14.55
CA ARG A 110 15.78 -2.46 -15.78
C ARG A 110 14.45 -3.23 -15.73
N SER A 111 13.42 -2.61 -16.33
CA SER A 111 12.08 -3.18 -16.57
C SER A 111 12.12 -4.69 -16.87
N LYS A 112 11.35 -5.48 -16.10
CA LYS A 112 10.91 -6.81 -16.57
C LYS A 112 9.97 -6.55 -17.75
N ARG A 113 9.96 -7.45 -18.73
CA ARG A 113 9.31 -7.21 -20.04
C ARG A 113 7.87 -6.68 -19.90
N TYR A 114 7.11 -7.31 -19.01
CA TYR A 114 5.79 -6.90 -18.50
C TYR A 114 5.89 -6.43 -17.03
N ALA A 115 4.99 -5.52 -16.63
CA ALA A 115 4.94 -4.98 -15.27
C ALA A 115 3.93 -5.72 -14.37
N LEU A 116 4.37 -6.18 -13.19
CA LEU A 116 3.55 -6.83 -12.17
C LEU A 116 3.74 -6.16 -10.80
N GLN A 117 2.67 -5.95 -10.04
CA GLN A 117 2.80 -5.48 -8.65
C GLN A 117 3.26 -6.59 -7.68
N GLY A 118 3.03 -7.86 -8.02
CA GLY A 118 3.27 -8.99 -7.10
C GLY A 118 2.08 -9.30 -6.17
N SER A 119 0.86 -9.24 -6.71
CA SER A 119 -0.34 -9.73 -6.01
C SER A 119 -1.36 -10.29 -7.00
N ARG A 120 -1.83 -11.52 -6.77
CA ARG A 120 -2.77 -12.25 -7.64
C ARG A 120 -3.91 -12.88 -6.85
N TRP A 121 -5.02 -13.20 -7.51
CA TRP A 121 -6.08 -14.01 -6.91
C TRP A 121 -5.67 -15.47 -6.76
N ARG A 122 -6.03 -16.08 -5.64
CA ARG A 122 -5.79 -17.51 -5.36
C ARG A 122 -6.90 -18.43 -5.90
N VAL A 123 -8.00 -17.87 -6.40
CA VAL A 123 -9.12 -18.60 -7.02
C VAL A 123 -9.22 -18.22 -8.50
N LYS A 124 -9.60 -19.19 -9.34
CA LYS A 124 -9.81 -18.96 -10.78
C LYS A 124 -11.23 -18.49 -11.12
N ASN A 125 -12.25 -18.82 -10.31
CA ASN A 125 -13.59 -18.26 -10.43
C ASN A 125 -13.71 -17.02 -9.55
N LEU A 126 -13.67 -15.86 -10.21
CA LEU A 126 -13.85 -14.54 -9.62
C LEU A 126 -15.29 -14.10 -9.79
N THR A 127 -15.79 -13.32 -8.86
CA THR A 127 -17.19 -12.86 -8.88
C THR A 127 -17.23 -11.36 -8.82
N TYR A 128 -17.97 -10.69 -9.70
CA TYR A 128 -18.03 -9.23 -9.79
C TYR A 128 -19.47 -8.69 -9.66
N LYS A 129 -19.62 -7.41 -9.33
CA LYS A 129 -20.93 -6.74 -9.21
C LYS A 129 -20.76 -5.25 -9.55
N ILE A 130 -21.70 -4.69 -10.31
CA ILE A 130 -21.75 -3.26 -10.61
C ILE A 130 -22.71 -2.61 -9.61
N SER A 131 -22.19 -1.96 -8.57
CA SER A 131 -22.99 -1.31 -7.52
C SER A 131 -23.59 0.01 -7.97
N LYS A 132 -22.85 0.74 -8.81
CA LYS A 132 -23.23 2.06 -9.31
C LYS A 132 -22.91 2.13 -10.80
N TYR A 133 -23.87 2.58 -11.60
CA TYR A 133 -23.79 2.59 -13.07
C TYR A 133 -23.58 4.01 -13.61
N PRO A 134 -22.99 4.18 -14.80
CA PRO A 134 -22.82 5.50 -15.42
C PRO A 134 -24.18 6.13 -15.74
N SER A 135 -24.28 7.43 -15.50
CA SER A 135 -25.45 8.29 -15.69
C SER A 135 -25.97 8.40 -17.12
N ARG A 136 -25.13 8.07 -18.12
CA ARG A 136 -25.38 8.32 -19.55
C ARG A 136 -25.56 7.07 -20.42
N LEU A 137 -25.37 5.86 -19.86
CA LEU A 137 -25.50 4.59 -20.59
C LEU A 137 -26.59 3.69 -19.95
N ARG A 138 -27.17 2.80 -20.76
CA ARG A 138 -28.19 1.85 -20.27
C ARG A 138 -27.51 0.70 -19.54
N LYS A 139 -28.02 0.31 -18.37
CA LYS A 139 -27.44 -0.76 -17.52
C LYS A 139 -27.09 -2.03 -18.31
N ARG A 140 -28.03 -2.59 -19.06
CA ARG A 140 -27.84 -3.78 -19.91
C ARG A 140 -26.65 -3.66 -20.88
N ASP A 141 -26.45 -2.48 -21.44
CA ASP A 141 -25.41 -2.25 -22.45
C ASP A 141 -24.03 -2.05 -21.78
N VAL A 142 -24.02 -1.56 -20.52
CA VAL A 142 -22.86 -1.58 -19.61
C VAL A 142 -22.55 -3.01 -19.15
N ASP A 143 -23.55 -3.80 -18.75
CA ASP A 143 -23.43 -5.21 -18.34
C ASP A 143 -22.85 -6.10 -19.45
N GLU A 144 -22.96 -5.66 -20.70
CA GLU A 144 -22.40 -6.29 -21.90
C GLU A 144 -20.92 -5.93 -22.08
N GLU A 145 -20.60 -4.63 -22.17
CA GLU A 145 -19.21 -4.16 -22.35
C GLU A 145 -18.29 -4.59 -21.21
N ILE A 146 -18.76 -4.58 -19.96
CA ILE A 146 -18.01 -5.06 -18.79
C ILE A 146 -17.70 -6.56 -18.89
N ARG A 147 -18.62 -7.37 -19.44
CA ARG A 147 -18.40 -8.81 -19.62
C ARG A 147 -17.40 -9.10 -20.74
N GLN A 148 -17.41 -8.29 -21.80
CA GLN A 148 -16.43 -8.35 -22.88
C GLN A 148 -15.04 -7.85 -22.43
N ALA A 149 -14.98 -6.85 -21.56
CA ALA A 149 -13.73 -6.42 -20.93
C ALA A 149 -13.11 -7.54 -20.06
N PHE A 150 -13.94 -8.31 -19.33
CA PHE A 150 -13.47 -9.52 -18.63
C PHE A 150 -13.12 -10.68 -19.58
N SER A 151 -13.78 -10.82 -20.73
CA SER A 151 -13.51 -11.94 -21.64
C SER A 151 -12.12 -11.86 -22.27
N LEU A 152 -11.62 -10.66 -22.55
CA LEU A 152 -10.23 -10.44 -23.01
C LEU A 152 -9.21 -11.14 -22.09
N TRP A 153 -9.40 -11.13 -20.78
CA TRP A 153 -8.52 -11.79 -19.82
C TRP A 153 -8.79 -13.30 -19.66
N SER A 154 -10.06 -13.72 -19.71
CA SER A 154 -10.42 -15.16 -19.66
C SER A 154 -10.20 -15.91 -20.97
N ASP A 155 -9.88 -15.23 -22.07
CA ASP A 155 -9.54 -15.88 -23.35
C ASP A 155 -8.08 -16.37 -23.42
N TYR A 156 -7.21 -15.84 -22.56
CA TYR A 156 -5.80 -16.27 -22.46
C TYR A 156 -5.47 -17.04 -21.18
N THR A 157 -6.40 -17.14 -20.23
CA THR A 157 -6.22 -17.80 -18.93
C THR A 157 -7.38 -18.75 -18.58
N ASP A 158 -7.26 -19.49 -17.48
CA ASP A 158 -8.38 -20.26 -16.88
C ASP A 158 -9.29 -19.41 -15.97
N LEU A 159 -9.17 -18.07 -15.97
CA LEU A 159 -10.02 -17.22 -15.17
C LEU A 159 -11.47 -17.27 -15.65
N THR A 160 -12.41 -17.27 -14.72
CA THR A 160 -13.86 -17.17 -15.01
C THR A 160 -14.46 -16.07 -14.16
N PHE A 161 -15.38 -15.30 -14.75
CA PHE A 161 -15.93 -14.08 -14.16
C PHE A 161 -17.45 -14.20 -14.03
N THR A 162 -17.93 -14.44 -12.81
CA THR A 162 -19.34 -14.68 -12.51
C THR A 162 -20.00 -13.40 -11.98
N PRO A 163 -20.93 -12.76 -12.71
CA PRO A 163 -21.66 -11.60 -12.20
C PRO A 163 -22.60 -11.99 -11.04
N LYS A 164 -22.64 -11.17 -9.99
CA LYS A 164 -23.60 -11.23 -8.88
C LYS A 164 -24.45 -9.96 -8.84
N GLN A 165 -25.68 -10.10 -8.39
CA GLN A 165 -26.62 -8.98 -8.19
C GLN A 165 -26.54 -8.38 -6.77
N SER A 166 -26.01 -9.12 -5.79
CA SER A 166 -25.95 -8.71 -4.39
C SER A 166 -24.85 -9.44 -3.62
N GLY A 167 -24.60 -9.00 -2.38
CA GLY A 167 -23.59 -9.57 -1.49
C GLY A 167 -22.15 -9.13 -1.81
N SER A 168 -21.20 -9.81 -1.16
CA SER A 168 -19.76 -9.60 -1.33
C SER A 168 -19.24 -10.28 -2.61
N VAL A 169 -18.24 -9.63 -3.21
CA VAL A 169 -17.61 -9.94 -4.49
C VAL A 169 -16.09 -9.86 -4.37
N HIS A 170 -15.38 -10.31 -5.41
CA HIS A 170 -13.93 -10.18 -5.58
C HIS A 170 -13.55 -8.90 -6.34
N ILE A 171 -14.50 -8.29 -7.06
CA ILE A 171 -14.32 -7.04 -7.81
C ILE A 171 -15.67 -6.30 -7.76
N GLU A 172 -15.77 -5.22 -6.98
CA GLU A 172 -16.89 -4.29 -7.03
C GLU A 172 -16.60 -3.16 -8.02
N ILE A 173 -17.58 -2.87 -8.89
CA ILE A 173 -17.46 -1.87 -9.96
C ILE A 173 -18.37 -0.69 -9.63
N ARG A 174 -17.80 0.52 -9.59
CA ARG A 174 -18.53 1.75 -9.26
C ARG A 174 -18.21 2.88 -10.24
N PHE A 175 -19.24 3.62 -10.63
CA PHE A 175 -19.12 4.85 -11.42
C PHE A 175 -19.34 6.05 -10.49
N GLU A 176 -18.26 6.72 -10.12
CA GLU A 176 -18.18 7.73 -9.05
C GLU A 176 -17.79 9.10 -9.62
N ARG A 177 -17.65 10.16 -8.81
CA ARG A 177 -17.20 11.49 -9.26
C ARG A 177 -16.48 12.23 -8.15
N GLY A 178 -15.36 12.88 -8.46
CA GLY A 178 -14.60 13.64 -7.46
C GLY A 178 -14.13 12.75 -6.30
N GLU A 179 -14.27 13.24 -5.07
CA GLU A 179 -14.05 12.45 -3.85
C GLU A 179 -15.17 11.42 -3.65
N HIS A 180 -14.78 10.15 -3.52
CA HIS A 180 -15.69 8.99 -3.49
C HIS A 180 -15.36 7.94 -2.42
N GLY A 181 -14.61 8.35 -1.39
CA GLY A 181 -14.47 7.66 -0.11
C GLY A 181 -13.26 6.73 0.00
N ASP A 182 -12.36 6.76 -0.96
CA ASP A 182 -11.18 5.87 -1.03
C ASP A 182 -9.83 6.61 -0.89
N GLY A 183 -9.83 7.94 -1.09
CA GLY A 183 -8.70 8.84 -0.89
C GLY A 183 -7.96 9.26 -2.17
N ASP A 184 -8.39 8.78 -3.34
CA ASP A 184 -7.83 9.14 -4.65
C ASP A 184 -8.94 9.75 -5.54
N PRO A 185 -9.34 11.02 -5.29
CA PRO A 185 -10.47 11.67 -5.96
C PRO A 185 -10.21 11.92 -7.46
N PHE A 186 -11.26 11.76 -8.28
CA PHE A 186 -11.23 12.10 -9.70
C PHE A 186 -11.18 13.62 -9.95
N ASP A 187 -10.59 14.01 -11.09
CA ASP A 187 -10.37 15.39 -11.53
C ASP A 187 -11.46 15.93 -12.47
N GLY A 188 -12.28 15.06 -13.08
CA GLY A 188 -13.44 15.43 -13.89
C GLY A 188 -13.32 14.99 -15.35
N PRO A 189 -13.91 15.74 -16.31
CA PRO A 189 -13.83 15.38 -17.73
C PRO A 189 -12.43 15.61 -18.32
N GLY A 190 -11.77 14.54 -18.76
CA GLY A 190 -10.35 14.49 -19.12
C GLY A 190 -9.46 14.28 -17.90
N GLY A 191 -8.21 13.87 -18.12
CA GLY A 191 -7.29 13.53 -17.02
C GLY A 191 -7.48 12.09 -16.56
N THR A 192 -8.06 11.88 -15.38
CA THR A 192 -8.09 10.61 -14.66
C THR A 192 -9.39 9.84 -14.94
N LEU A 193 -9.37 8.94 -15.93
CA LEU A 193 -10.58 8.27 -16.42
C LEU A 193 -11.18 7.26 -15.44
N ALA A 194 -10.31 6.52 -14.75
CA ALA A 194 -10.63 5.41 -13.86
C ALA A 194 -9.40 5.01 -13.02
N HIS A 195 -9.61 4.20 -12.00
CA HIS A 195 -8.55 3.44 -11.31
C HIS A 195 -9.12 2.16 -10.69
N ALA A 196 -8.27 1.15 -10.53
CA ALA A 196 -8.62 -0.08 -9.83
C ALA A 196 -7.59 -0.52 -8.78
N TYR A 197 -8.11 -1.15 -7.75
CA TYR A 197 -7.33 -1.74 -6.68
C TYR A 197 -6.89 -3.15 -7.03
N PHE A 198 -5.61 -3.42 -6.78
CA PHE A 198 -4.99 -4.72 -6.99
C PHE A 198 -5.58 -5.81 -6.07
N PRO A 199 -5.43 -7.12 -6.38
CA PRO A 199 -6.00 -8.22 -5.60
C PRO A 199 -5.74 -8.21 -4.09
N VAL A 200 -4.61 -7.64 -3.65
CA VAL A 200 -4.26 -7.52 -2.21
C VAL A 200 -5.09 -6.47 -1.46
N TYR A 201 -5.71 -5.52 -2.19
CA TYR A 201 -6.51 -4.42 -1.65
C TYR A 201 -8.02 -4.58 -1.87
N GLY A 202 -8.45 -5.54 -2.69
CA GLY A 202 -9.88 -5.89 -2.85
C GLY A 202 -10.34 -6.08 -4.28
N GLY A 203 -9.58 -5.68 -5.30
CA GLY A 203 -9.95 -5.84 -6.71
C GLY A 203 -10.81 -4.71 -7.30
N ASP A 204 -11.46 -3.91 -6.45
CA ASP A 204 -12.50 -2.95 -6.85
C ASP A 204 -12.03 -1.92 -7.89
N ALA A 205 -12.93 -1.56 -8.80
CA ALA A 205 -12.65 -0.67 -9.93
C ALA A 205 -13.61 0.52 -9.97
N HIS A 206 -13.06 1.73 -9.96
CA HIS A 206 -13.79 2.99 -9.96
C HIS A 206 -13.59 3.73 -11.29
N PHE A 207 -14.66 4.31 -11.82
CA PHE A 207 -14.71 5.01 -13.12
C PHE A 207 -15.33 6.40 -12.92
N ASP A 208 -14.77 7.47 -13.48
CA ASP A 208 -15.38 8.81 -13.29
C ASP A 208 -16.64 8.97 -14.16
N ASP A 209 -17.82 9.08 -13.56
CA ASP A 209 -19.09 9.38 -14.21
C ASP A 209 -19.19 10.83 -14.73
N SER A 210 -18.19 11.68 -14.46
CA SER A 210 -18.00 12.94 -15.17
C SER A 210 -17.71 12.70 -16.66
N GLU A 211 -17.02 11.60 -16.99
CA GLU A 211 -16.62 11.24 -18.35
C GLU A 211 -17.78 11.02 -19.32
N ARG A 212 -17.50 11.24 -20.61
CA ARG A 212 -18.44 10.87 -21.68
C ARG A 212 -18.20 9.43 -22.10
N TRP A 213 -18.56 8.50 -21.22
CA TRP A 213 -18.56 7.06 -21.48
C TRP A 213 -19.36 6.73 -22.74
N THR A 214 -18.73 6.01 -23.68
CA THR A 214 -19.36 5.57 -24.93
C THR A 214 -19.08 4.11 -25.25
N ILE A 215 -19.94 3.56 -26.09
CA ILE A 215 -19.90 2.18 -26.58
C ILE A 215 -19.78 2.26 -28.10
N ASN A 216 -18.86 1.50 -28.69
CA ASN A 216 -18.62 1.40 -30.13
C ASN A 216 -18.54 2.74 -30.88
N SER A 217 -17.81 3.71 -30.33
CA SER A 217 -17.75 5.10 -30.79
C SER A 217 -16.34 5.68 -30.75
N PHE A 218 -15.88 6.23 -31.86
CA PHE A 218 -14.62 7.00 -31.95
C PHE A 218 -14.67 8.38 -31.26
N SER A 219 -15.80 8.75 -30.65
CA SER A 219 -15.95 9.94 -29.83
C SER A 219 -16.31 9.59 -28.38
N GLY A 220 -15.69 10.29 -27.43
CA GLY A 220 -15.81 10.01 -26.00
C GLY A 220 -14.85 8.92 -25.54
N THR A 221 -15.15 8.40 -24.35
CA THR A 221 -14.27 7.49 -23.60
C THR A 221 -14.85 6.08 -23.66
N ASN A 222 -14.19 5.17 -24.37
CA ASN A 222 -14.75 3.84 -24.60
C ASN A 222 -14.69 3.00 -23.33
N LEU A 223 -15.87 2.55 -22.89
CA LEU A 223 -15.99 1.82 -21.64
C LEU A 223 -15.21 0.50 -21.65
N LYS A 224 -15.34 -0.33 -22.70
CA LYS A 224 -14.68 -1.64 -22.75
C LYS A 224 -13.15 -1.52 -22.70
N GLN A 225 -12.56 -0.55 -23.38
CA GLN A 225 -11.11 -0.31 -23.37
C GLN A 225 -10.60 0.05 -21.97
N VAL A 226 -11.21 1.04 -21.30
CA VAL A 226 -10.79 1.44 -19.96
C VAL A 226 -11.10 0.33 -18.95
N ALA A 227 -12.28 -0.28 -18.99
CA ALA A 227 -12.63 -1.37 -18.09
C ALA A 227 -11.70 -2.58 -18.23
N ALA A 228 -11.25 -2.92 -19.45
CA ALA A 228 -10.31 -4.00 -19.64
C ALA A 228 -8.93 -3.68 -19.04
N HIS A 229 -8.45 -2.43 -19.16
CA HIS A 229 -7.24 -1.94 -18.50
C HIS A 229 -7.36 -2.02 -16.97
N GLU A 230 -8.43 -1.44 -16.39
CA GLU A 230 -8.67 -1.49 -14.95
C GLU A 230 -8.78 -2.93 -14.42
N PHE A 231 -9.39 -3.85 -15.18
CA PHE A 231 -9.44 -5.25 -14.79
C PHE A 231 -8.08 -5.94 -14.86
N GLY A 232 -7.12 -5.45 -15.64
CA GLY A 232 -5.72 -5.88 -15.54
C GLY A 232 -5.13 -5.54 -14.16
N HIS A 233 -5.39 -4.33 -13.64
CA HIS A 233 -5.05 -3.96 -12.26
C HIS A 233 -5.81 -4.79 -11.22
N SER A 234 -7.13 -4.96 -11.37
CA SER A 234 -7.95 -5.86 -10.53
C SER A 234 -7.46 -7.31 -10.54
N LEU A 235 -6.66 -7.71 -11.54
CA LEU A 235 -6.04 -9.03 -11.67
C LEU A 235 -4.55 -9.06 -11.27
N GLY A 236 -3.89 -7.93 -11.05
CA GLY A 236 -2.52 -7.86 -10.51
C GLY A 236 -1.43 -7.30 -11.44
N LEU A 237 -1.79 -6.94 -12.68
CA LEU A 237 -0.88 -6.31 -13.64
C LEU A 237 -0.66 -4.83 -13.29
N SER A 238 0.51 -4.30 -13.60
CA SER A 238 0.85 -2.87 -13.45
C SER A 238 0.97 -2.19 -14.81
N HIS A 239 1.16 -0.87 -14.83
CA HIS A 239 1.35 -0.14 -16.09
C HIS A 239 2.56 -0.63 -16.87
N SER A 240 2.35 -0.95 -18.15
CA SER A 240 3.42 -1.32 -19.08
C SER A 240 4.07 -0.08 -19.70
N ASP A 241 5.38 -0.16 -19.98
CA ASP A 241 6.12 0.81 -20.81
C ASP A 241 5.93 0.55 -22.32
N VAL A 242 5.35 -0.59 -22.70
CA VAL A 242 4.98 -0.93 -24.08
C VAL A 242 3.73 -0.15 -24.49
N ARG A 243 3.89 0.98 -25.19
CA ARG A 243 2.79 1.85 -25.68
C ARG A 243 1.67 1.14 -26.48
N ALA A 244 1.89 -0.06 -27.00
CA ALA A 244 0.89 -0.86 -27.72
C ALA A 244 0.01 -1.74 -26.81
N ALA A 245 0.48 -2.05 -25.59
CA ALA A 245 -0.22 -2.86 -24.60
C ALA A 245 -1.55 -2.23 -24.17
N LEU A 246 -2.50 -3.05 -23.78
CA LEU A 246 -3.70 -2.60 -23.06
C LEU A 246 -3.31 -1.97 -21.73
N MET A 247 -2.34 -2.55 -21.00
CA MET A 247 -1.82 -2.01 -19.74
C MET A 247 -0.93 -0.77 -19.88
N ALA A 248 -0.77 -0.18 -21.06
CA ALA A 248 -0.17 1.15 -21.19
C ALA A 248 -1.10 2.20 -20.55
N PRO A 249 -0.61 3.14 -19.71
CA PRO A 249 -1.47 4.00 -18.89
C PRO A 249 -2.36 4.97 -19.67
N PHE A 250 -1.98 5.33 -20.89
CA PHE A 250 -2.64 6.37 -21.69
C PHE A 250 -3.77 5.81 -22.54
N TYR A 251 -4.92 6.49 -22.51
CA TYR A 251 -6.09 6.14 -23.31
C TYR A 251 -5.81 6.36 -24.80
N ARG A 252 -5.89 5.28 -25.59
CA ARG A 252 -5.57 5.28 -27.03
C ARG A 252 -6.77 5.57 -27.95
N GLY A 253 -7.97 5.73 -27.40
CA GLY A 253 -9.20 5.85 -28.17
C GLY A 253 -9.77 4.51 -28.62
N TYR A 254 -11.07 4.49 -28.94
CA TYR A 254 -11.83 3.30 -29.33
C TYR A 254 -11.20 2.53 -30.50
N ASP A 255 -10.88 1.26 -30.24
CA ASP A 255 -10.48 0.28 -31.23
C ASP A 255 -11.62 -0.75 -31.43
N PRO A 256 -12.20 -0.89 -32.63
CA PRO A 256 -13.22 -1.92 -32.91
C PRO A 256 -12.65 -3.35 -32.91
N SER A 257 -11.33 -3.49 -32.98
CA SER A 257 -10.55 -4.73 -32.98
C SER A 257 -9.75 -4.93 -31.68
N LEU A 258 -10.14 -4.24 -30.60
CA LEU A 258 -9.46 -4.26 -29.30
C LEU A 258 -9.12 -5.69 -28.86
N SER A 259 -7.82 -5.93 -28.70
CA SER A 259 -7.23 -7.20 -28.31
C SER A 259 -6.05 -6.92 -27.36
N LEU A 260 -5.62 -7.95 -26.61
CA LEU A 260 -4.43 -7.89 -25.76
C LEU A 260 -3.16 -7.95 -26.62
N ASP A 261 -2.14 -7.19 -26.24
CA ASP A 261 -0.78 -7.32 -26.77
C ASP A 261 -0.09 -8.56 -26.18
N GLU A 262 1.00 -9.03 -26.80
CA GLU A 262 1.79 -10.14 -26.24
C GLU A 262 2.36 -9.78 -24.85
N ASP A 263 2.60 -8.50 -24.55
CA ASP A 263 3.01 -8.06 -23.21
C ASP A 263 1.92 -8.27 -22.15
N ASP A 264 0.67 -7.91 -22.46
CA ASP A 264 -0.49 -8.16 -21.59
C ASP A 264 -0.70 -9.68 -21.38
N ILE A 265 -0.48 -10.47 -22.45
CA ILE A 265 -0.63 -11.94 -22.46
C ILE A 265 0.50 -12.62 -21.66
N GLU A 266 1.77 -12.24 -21.86
CA GLU A 266 2.90 -12.71 -21.03
C GLU A 266 2.64 -12.39 -19.55
N GLY A 267 2.22 -11.15 -19.25
CA GLY A 267 1.90 -10.70 -17.89
C GLY A 267 0.78 -11.49 -17.22
N ILE A 268 -0.38 -11.62 -17.85
CA ILE A 268 -1.53 -12.33 -17.24
C ILE A 268 -1.29 -13.84 -17.13
N GLN A 269 -0.60 -14.44 -18.11
CA GLN A 269 -0.24 -15.87 -18.05
C GLN A 269 0.85 -16.15 -17.01
N ALA A 270 1.71 -15.19 -16.68
CA ALA A 270 2.65 -15.30 -15.56
C ALA A 270 1.95 -15.35 -14.18
N LEU A 271 0.79 -14.70 -14.03
CA LEU A 271 0.01 -14.71 -12.77
C LEU A 271 -0.94 -15.92 -12.64
N TYR A 272 -1.59 -16.35 -13.75
CA TYR A 272 -2.71 -17.30 -13.72
C TYR A 272 -2.52 -18.58 -14.53
N GLY A 273 -1.44 -18.66 -15.33
CA GLY A 273 -1.22 -19.72 -16.30
C GLY A 273 -1.99 -19.51 -17.60
N ARG A 274 -1.61 -20.26 -18.63
CA ARG A 274 -2.27 -20.26 -19.95
C ARG A 274 -3.61 -20.98 -19.88
N LYS A 275 -4.58 -20.58 -20.70
CA LYS A 275 -5.89 -21.24 -20.83
C LYS A 275 -5.75 -22.72 -21.18
N SER A 276 -6.31 -23.57 -20.33
CA SER A 276 -6.40 -25.02 -20.50
C SER A 276 -7.31 -25.34 -21.68
N ARG A 277 -6.81 -26.13 -22.63
CA ARG A 277 -7.64 -26.62 -23.74
C ARG A 277 -8.40 -27.85 -23.25
N ASN A 278 -9.72 -27.76 -23.16
CA ASN A 278 -10.57 -28.94 -23.01
C ASN A 278 -10.51 -29.76 -24.32
N THR A 279 -9.68 -30.80 -24.31
CA THR A 279 -9.65 -31.84 -25.34
C THR A 279 -9.80 -33.21 -24.68
N ASP A 280 -11.03 -33.53 -24.29
CA ASP A 280 -11.45 -34.94 -24.12
C ASP A 280 -11.47 -35.59 -25.51
N SER A 281 -10.37 -36.23 -25.90
CA SER A 281 -10.28 -37.13 -27.05
C SER A 281 -9.03 -38.01 -26.94
N ASP A 282 -9.21 -39.33 -26.95
CA ASP A 282 -8.11 -40.26 -27.24
C ASP A 282 -7.58 -40.05 -28.67
N SER A 283 -6.26 -40.08 -28.86
CA SER A 283 -5.63 -40.86 -29.94
C SER A 283 -4.12 -40.98 -29.75
N ASP A 284 -3.65 -42.19 -29.96
CA ASP A 284 -2.28 -42.68 -29.83
C ASP A 284 -1.19 -42.04 -30.73
N SER A 285 0.06 -42.32 -30.31
CA SER A 285 1.24 -42.66 -31.13
C SER A 285 2.28 -41.60 -31.60
N ALA A 286 3.48 -41.83 -31.06
CA ALA A 286 4.81 -41.80 -31.72
C ALA A 286 5.50 -40.46 -32.05
N GLY A 287 6.66 -40.23 -31.43
CA GLY A 287 7.51 -39.05 -31.66
C GLY A 287 8.79 -39.00 -30.79
N THR A 288 9.50 -40.13 -30.66
CA THR A 288 10.55 -40.35 -29.66
C THR A 288 11.70 -39.34 -29.64
N SER A 289 11.92 -38.69 -28.49
CA SER A 289 13.28 -38.39 -27.99
C SER A 289 13.29 -38.23 -26.47
N ASN A 290 14.08 -39.06 -25.78
CA ASN A 290 14.22 -39.00 -24.33
C ASN A 290 15.06 -37.79 -23.90
N ARG A 291 14.50 -36.94 -23.02
CA ARG A 291 15.27 -36.49 -21.85
C ARG A 291 14.41 -36.50 -20.60
N HIS A 292 14.67 -37.51 -19.78
CA HIS A 292 13.99 -37.81 -18.53
C HIS A 292 14.13 -36.67 -17.52
N SER A 293 13.00 -36.16 -17.04
CA SER A 293 12.85 -35.56 -15.72
C SER A 293 11.48 -36.01 -15.21
N THR A 294 11.44 -36.69 -14.06
CA THR A 294 10.24 -37.33 -13.54
C THR A 294 9.17 -36.33 -13.13
N THR A 295 7.91 -36.73 -13.34
CA THR A 295 6.78 -36.19 -12.59
C THR A 295 6.94 -36.61 -11.14
N GLU A 296 7.09 -35.66 -10.21
CA GLU A 296 7.06 -35.95 -8.79
C GLU A 296 6.46 -34.78 -8.01
N ALA A 297 5.58 -35.12 -7.07
CA ALA A 297 4.98 -34.21 -6.10
C ALA A 297 4.55 -35.03 -4.87
N PRO A 298 4.60 -34.46 -3.65
CA PRO A 298 5.13 -33.15 -3.30
C PRO A 298 6.64 -33.18 -3.01
N THR A 299 7.31 -32.03 -3.11
CA THR A 299 8.57 -31.82 -2.38
C THR A 299 8.29 -31.85 -0.88
N GLU A 300 9.14 -32.50 -0.09
CA GLU A 300 9.02 -32.53 1.37
C GLU A 300 9.01 -31.10 1.96
N GLU A 301 8.27 -30.91 3.06
CA GLU A 301 8.20 -29.62 3.74
C GLU A 301 9.53 -29.29 4.43
N ASP A 302 9.88 -28.00 4.52
CA ASP A 302 11.15 -27.58 5.11
C ASP A 302 11.24 -27.97 6.60
N ALA A 303 12.11 -28.94 6.91
CA ALA A 303 12.17 -29.53 8.24
C ALA A 303 12.58 -28.55 9.36
N GLU A 304 13.15 -27.39 9.05
CA GLU A 304 13.59 -26.40 10.05
C GLU A 304 12.52 -25.34 10.30
N LEU A 305 12.02 -24.69 9.23
CA LEU A 305 11.02 -23.62 9.28
C LEU A 305 9.57 -24.12 9.35
N CYS A 306 9.25 -25.34 8.89
CA CYS A 306 7.92 -25.93 9.07
C CYS A 306 7.76 -26.64 10.41
N THR A 307 8.84 -27.15 11.01
CA THR A 307 8.83 -27.62 12.42
C THR A 307 8.84 -26.46 13.40
N SER A 308 9.60 -25.39 13.09
CA SER A 308 9.73 -24.21 13.95
C SER A 308 9.78 -22.92 13.13
N ALA A 309 8.62 -22.28 12.96
CA ALA A 309 8.48 -21.11 12.09
C ALA A 309 9.09 -19.80 12.65
N SER A 310 9.89 -19.85 13.72
CA SER A 310 10.72 -18.73 14.15
C SER A 310 11.90 -18.52 13.21
N VAL A 311 12.38 -17.28 13.11
CA VAL A 311 13.58 -16.88 12.35
C VAL A 311 14.42 -15.98 13.26
N ASP A 312 15.73 -15.91 13.03
CA ASP A 312 16.62 -15.04 13.81
C ASP A 312 16.62 -13.60 13.24
N THR A 313 16.41 -13.48 11.93
CA THR A 313 16.13 -12.20 11.27
C THR A 313 15.51 -12.43 9.88
N ILE A 314 14.85 -11.41 9.34
CA ILE A 314 14.31 -11.39 7.97
C ILE A 314 14.56 -10.00 7.36
N PHE A 315 14.97 -9.94 6.09
CA PHE A 315 15.24 -8.67 5.41
C PHE A 315 15.06 -8.76 3.89
N ASN A 316 14.89 -7.61 3.24
CA ASN A 316 15.01 -7.47 1.80
C ASN A 316 16.41 -6.99 1.44
N SER A 317 17.08 -7.60 0.46
CA SER A 317 18.31 -7.10 -0.15
C SER A 317 18.03 -6.04 -1.23
N ALA A 318 19.10 -5.36 -1.68
CA ALA A 318 19.01 -4.26 -2.65
C ALA A 318 18.52 -4.66 -4.06
N ASP A 319 18.40 -5.95 -4.35
CA ASP A 319 17.82 -6.53 -5.57
C ASP A 319 16.32 -6.88 -5.42
N GLY A 320 15.70 -6.55 -4.28
CA GLY A 320 14.32 -6.90 -3.96
C GLY A 320 14.11 -8.35 -3.49
N SER A 321 15.16 -9.17 -3.37
CA SER A 321 15.04 -10.51 -2.79
C SER A 321 14.81 -10.46 -1.28
N THR A 322 13.78 -11.15 -0.79
CA THR A 322 13.59 -11.37 0.65
C THR A 322 14.34 -12.61 1.11
N PHE A 323 15.05 -12.50 2.24
CA PHE A 323 15.74 -13.61 2.89
C PHE A 323 15.36 -13.72 4.36
N ALA A 324 15.06 -14.94 4.81
CA ALA A 324 14.95 -15.31 6.22
C ALA A 324 16.23 -16.05 6.65
N PHE A 325 16.74 -15.76 7.85
CA PHE A 325 17.95 -16.36 8.43
C PHE A 325 17.59 -17.12 9.72
N LYS A 326 18.26 -18.24 9.97
CA LYS A 326 18.12 -19.04 11.19
C LYS A 326 19.36 -19.92 11.41
N GLY A 327 19.96 -19.85 12.60
CA GLY A 327 21.19 -20.55 12.93
C GLY A 327 22.28 -20.31 11.87
N GLN A 328 22.85 -21.38 11.31
CA GLN A 328 23.86 -21.29 10.25
C GLN A 328 23.25 -21.19 8.83
N HIS A 329 21.93 -21.14 8.70
CA HIS A 329 21.20 -21.27 7.44
C HIS A 329 20.40 -20.01 7.08
N PHE A 330 20.08 -19.91 5.79
CA PHE A 330 19.14 -18.93 5.28
C PHE A 330 18.32 -19.49 4.12
N TRP A 331 17.17 -18.88 3.90
CA TRP A 331 16.20 -19.21 2.86
C TRP A 331 15.91 -17.95 2.05
N LYS A 332 15.92 -18.04 0.72
CA LYS A 332 15.23 -17.04 -0.11
C LYS A 332 13.74 -17.31 -0.07
N LEU A 333 12.94 -16.28 0.19
CA LEU A 333 11.49 -16.38 0.13
C LEU A 333 10.97 -16.00 -1.27
N THR A 334 9.78 -16.48 -1.57
CA THR A 334 8.94 -16.10 -2.72
C THR A 334 7.62 -15.52 -2.18
N GLU A 335 6.68 -15.16 -3.07
CA GLU A 335 5.35 -14.69 -2.67
C GLU A 335 4.49 -15.74 -1.94
N GLU A 336 4.82 -17.04 -2.05
CA GLU A 336 3.97 -18.14 -1.54
C GLU A 336 4.73 -19.19 -0.70
N SER A 337 6.06 -19.26 -0.77
CA SER A 337 6.87 -20.27 -0.06
C SER A 337 8.38 -19.95 -0.04
N ILE A 338 9.16 -20.79 0.62
CA ILE A 338 10.62 -20.93 0.40
C ILE A 338 10.93 -21.20 -1.09
N ALA A 339 11.97 -20.56 -1.64
CA ALA A 339 12.42 -20.81 -3.01
C ALA A 339 13.18 -22.15 -3.15
N PRO A 340 13.17 -22.79 -4.34
CA PRO A 340 13.97 -24.01 -4.58
C PRO A 340 15.47 -23.81 -4.35
N GLY A 341 16.14 -24.84 -3.84
CA GLY A 341 17.59 -24.83 -3.58
C GLY A 341 18.00 -24.13 -2.27
N TYR A 342 17.08 -24.04 -1.31
CA TYR A 342 17.30 -23.59 0.07
C TYR A 342 16.81 -24.67 1.05
N PRO A 343 17.30 -24.73 2.32
CA PRO A 343 18.26 -23.82 2.96
C PRO A 343 19.65 -23.80 2.32
N GLN A 344 20.37 -22.70 2.53
CA GLN A 344 21.80 -22.59 2.21
C GLN A 344 22.56 -22.09 3.45
N ARG A 345 23.85 -22.44 3.57
CA ARG A 345 24.70 -21.90 4.65
C ARG A 345 25.02 -20.43 4.45
N ILE A 346 24.82 -19.62 5.48
CA ILE A 346 25.07 -18.16 5.47
C ILE A 346 26.49 -17.87 5.00
N SER A 347 27.49 -18.49 5.64
CA SER A 347 28.92 -18.28 5.37
C SER A 347 29.38 -18.66 3.95
N LYS A 348 28.58 -19.42 3.19
CA LYS A 348 28.83 -19.72 1.76
C LYS A 348 28.36 -18.59 0.84
N SER A 349 27.31 -17.87 1.22
CA SER A 349 26.69 -16.80 0.42
C SER A 349 27.05 -15.39 0.88
N TRP A 350 27.42 -15.21 2.15
CA TRP A 350 28.03 -14.00 2.71
C TRP A 350 29.35 -14.39 3.40
N PRO A 351 30.46 -14.48 2.65
CA PRO A 351 31.76 -14.84 3.22
C PRO A 351 32.15 -13.88 4.36
N GLY A 352 32.51 -14.44 5.52
CA GLY A 352 32.87 -13.69 6.72
C GLY A 352 31.70 -13.23 7.61
N LEU A 353 30.45 -13.54 7.26
CA LEU A 353 29.28 -13.36 8.14
C LEU A 353 29.09 -14.63 8.99
N PRO A 354 28.87 -14.51 10.32
CA PRO A 354 28.56 -15.66 11.19
C PRO A 354 27.13 -16.18 10.95
N GLY A 355 26.78 -17.28 11.65
CA GLY A 355 25.38 -17.67 11.84
C GLY A 355 24.70 -16.85 12.95
N ASP A 356 23.43 -17.15 13.20
CA ASP A 356 22.58 -16.67 14.29
C ASP A 356 22.61 -15.13 14.40
N ILE A 357 22.05 -14.47 13.39
CA ILE A 357 22.15 -13.02 13.18
C ILE A 357 21.00 -12.29 13.87
N ASP A 358 21.30 -11.57 14.94
CA ASP A 358 20.40 -10.75 15.78
C ASP A 358 19.44 -9.83 15.02
N ALA A 359 19.90 -9.20 13.92
CA ALA A 359 19.09 -8.30 13.12
C ALA A 359 19.72 -8.04 11.74
N ALA A 360 18.91 -7.67 10.74
CA ALA A 360 19.41 -7.25 9.43
C ALA A 360 18.46 -6.27 8.72
N PHE A 361 19.02 -5.31 7.99
CA PHE A 361 18.25 -4.45 7.06
C PHE A 361 19.10 -3.99 5.88
N THR A 362 18.45 -3.66 4.76
CA THR A 362 19.08 -2.92 3.65
C THR A 362 18.64 -1.47 3.69
N TYR A 363 19.59 -0.54 3.58
CA TYR A 363 19.29 0.90 3.52
C TYR A 363 19.24 1.41 2.08
N LYS A 364 18.63 2.57 1.87
CA LYS A 364 18.48 3.25 0.56
C LYS A 364 19.79 3.58 -0.18
N ASN A 365 20.96 3.26 0.39
CA ASN A 365 22.25 3.32 -0.28
C ASN A 365 22.71 1.96 -0.86
N GLY A 366 21.80 1.00 -1.01
CA GLY A 366 22.06 -0.32 -1.61
C GLY A 366 22.90 -1.26 -0.74
N LYS A 367 23.15 -0.90 0.52
CA LYS A 367 23.97 -1.70 1.45
C LYS A 367 23.10 -2.41 2.48
N THR A 368 23.40 -3.68 2.69
CA THR A 368 22.80 -4.51 3.75
C THR A 368 23.69 -4.47 4.98
N TYR A 369 23.09 -4.30 6.15
CA TYR A 369 23.72 -4.26 7.45
C TYR A 369 23.20 -5.46 8.24
N PHE A 370 24.10 -6.26 8.82
CA PHE A 370 23.79 -7.41 9.66
C PHE A 370 24.39 -7.18 11.05
N PHE A 371 23.72 -7.60 12.11
CA PHE A 371 24.12 -7.36 13.50
C PHE A 371 24.27 -8.69 14.23
N LYS A 372 25.28 -8.80 15.10
CA LYS A 372 25.44 -9.92 16.04
C LYS A 372 26.21 -9.47 17.28
N GLY A 373 25.60 -9.59 18.46
CA GLY A 373 26.19 -9.12 19.71
C GLY A 373 26.51 -7.62 19.66
N SER A 374 27.76 -7.24 19.92
CA SER A 374 28.23 -5.84 19.85
C SER A 374 28.78 -5.42 18.48
N GLN A 375 28.65 -6.26 17.46
CA GLN A 375 29.23 -6.04 16.14
C GLN A 375 28.18 -5.94 15.03
N TYR A 376 28.53 -5.20 13.99
CA TYR A 376 27.79 -5.17 12.73
C TYR A 376 28.71 -5.35 11.52
N TRP A 377 28.18 -6.01 10.50
CA TRP A 377 28.78 -6.22 9.20
C TRP A 377 28.06 -5.36 8.17
N ARG A 378 28.75 -4.95 7.10
CA ARG A 378 28.16 -4.22 5.98
C ARG A 378 28.52 -4.88 4.66
N TYR A 379 27.51 -5.10 3.82
CA TYR A 379 27.64 -5.76 2.53
C TYR A 379 27.10 -4.90 1.40
N THR A 380 27.73 -5.03 0.23
CA THR A 380 27.20 -4.58 -1.06
C THR A 380 26.82 -5.82 -1.86
N GLY A 381 25.51 -6.11 -1.93
CA GLY A 381 25.02 -7.42 -2.39
C GLY A 381 25.51 -8.55 -1.48
N ARG A 382 26.29 -9.49 -2.04
CA ARG A 382 26.92 -10.61 -1.31
C ARG A 382 28.41 -10.42 -0.99
N LYS A 383 29.00 -9.28 -1.34
CA LYS A 383 30.40 -8.93 -1.04
C LYS A 383 30.47 -8.06 0.22
N MET A 384 31.30 -8.42 1.20
CA MET A 384 31.53 -7.59 2.38
C MET A 384 32.27 -6.30 1.98
N ASP A 385 31.87 -5.16 2.54
CA ASP A 385 32.68 -3.95 2.49
C ASP A 385 33.95 -4.14 3.34
N GLY A 386 35.06 -3.47 2.97
CA GLY A 386 36.43 -3.79 3.43
C GLY A 386 36.63 -4.08 4.92
N ASN A 387 36.73 -3.04 5.75
CA ASN A 387 37.12 -3.18 7.16
C ASN A 387 35.90 -3.45 8.06
N TYR A 388 35.25 -4.59 7.86
CA TYR A 388 34.13 -5.09 8.66
C TYR A 388 34.45 -6.49 9.24
N PRO A 389 33.84 -6.89 10.38
CA PRO A 389 32.85 -6.17 11.18
C PRO A 389 33.40 -4.93 11.92
N LYS A 390 32.49 -4.11 12.43
CA LYS A 390 32.75 -2.93 13.29
C LYS A 390 31.88 -2.96 14.54
N PRO A 391 32.26 -2.28 15.64
CA PRO A 391 31.39 -2.09 16.80
C PRO A 391 30.11 -1.32 16.43
N ILE A 392 28.97 -1.72 17.01
CA ILE A 392 27.68 -1.02 16.82
C ILE A 392 27.79 0.44 17.29
N SER A 393 28.52 0.71 18.37
CA SER A 393 28.78 2.06 18.88
C SER A 393 29.46 3.01 17.88
N GLU A 394 30.27 2.49 16.94
CA GLU A 394 30.98 3.29 15.93
C GLU A 394 30.07 3.68 14.75
N GLY A 395 29.27 2.73 14.25
CA GLY A 395 28.41 2.94 13.08
C GLY A 395 27.00 3.44 13.39
N PHE A 396 26.50 3.08 14.58
CA PHE A 396 25.12 3.27 15.03
C PHE A 396 25.09 3.85 16.45
N THR A 397 25.89 4.90 16.70
CA THR A 397 26.01 5.55 18.01
C THR A 397 24.64 5.91 18.61
N GLY A 398 24.36 5.37 19.80
CA GLY A 398 23.06 5.50 20.49
C GLY A 398 22.16 4.27 20.40
N ILE A 399 22.54 3.24 19.64
CA ILE A 399 21.88 1.93 19.55
C ILE A 399 22.61 0.91 20.45
N PRO A 400 21.90 0.03 21.17
CA PRO A 400 22.52 -0.98 22.04
C PRO A 400 23.04 -2.20 21.27
N ASP A 401 24.03 -2.88 21.87
CA ASP A 401 24.47 -4.22 21.46
C ASP A 401 23.42 -5.30 21.77
N ASN A 402 23.45 -6.43 21.06
CA ASN A 402 22.52 -7.57 21.17
C ASN A 402 21.08 -7.09 20.93
N LEU A 403 20.71 -7.00 19.66
CA LEU A 403 19.41 -6.54 19.18
C LEU A 403 18.47 -7.73 19.00
N ASP A 404 17.16 -7.48 18.87
CA ASP A 404 16.19 -8.53 18.57
C ASP A 404 15.55 -8.32 17.18
N ALA A 405 15.43 -7.06 16.72
CA ALA A 405 15.04 -6.75 15.34
C ALA A 405 15.53 -5.37 14.88
N ALA A 406 15.66 -5.18 13.56
CA ALA A 406 15.91 -3.86 12.97
C ALA A 406 15.34 -3.75 11.55
N PHE A 407 14.73 -2.62 11.19
CA PHE A 407 14.22 -2.39 9.84
C PHE A 407 14.21 -0.90 9.43
N VAL A 408 13.91 -0.62 8.16
CA VAL A 408 13.70 0.73 7.61
C VAL A 408 12.20 0.94 7.38
N TRP A 409 11.64 2.04 7.91
CA TRP A 409 10.20 2.31 7.85
C TRP A 409 9.87 3.38 6.79
N SER A 410 8.98 3.08 5.83
CA SER A 410 8.57 4.00 4.75
C SER A 410 8.10 5.35 5.28
N GLY A 411 7.32 5.37 6.37
CA GLY A 411 6.65 6.56 6.90
C GLY A 411 7.56 7.73 7.23
N ASN A 412 8.88 7.52 7.40
CA ASN A 412 9.87 8.61 7.47
C ASN A 412 11.28 8.26 6.97
N GLY A 413 11.51 7.07 6.40
CA GLY A 413 12.80 6.63 5.87
C GLY A 413 13.92 6.49 6.91
N LYS A 414 13.57 6.42 8.21
CA LYS A 414 14.51 6.20 9.32
C LYS A 414 14.61 4.72 9.67
N ILE A 415 15.71 4.36 10.33
CA ILE A 415 15.97 3.00 10.76
C ILE A 415 15.44 2.84 12.19
N TYR A 416 14.73 1.76 12.45
CA TYR A 416 14.18 1.43 13.76
C TYR A 416 14.82 0.14 14.27
N PHE A 417 15.27 0.17 15.52
CA PHE A 417 15.96 -0.92 16.21
C PHE A 417 15.16 -1.32 17.45
N PHE A 418 15.02 -2.61 17.70
CA PHE A 418 14.19 -3.17 18.76
C PHE A 418 15.04 -4.07 19.69
N LYS A 419 14.76 -3.98 20.98
CA LYS A 419 15.36 -4.81 22.03
C LYS A 419 14.46 -4.88 23.26
N ARG A 420 14.06 -6.09 23.64
CA ARG A 420 13.18 -6.45 24.75
C ARG A 420 11.87 -5.68 24.71
N ASP A 421 11.64 -4.81 25.70
CA ASP A 421 10.46 -3.98 25.82
C ASP A 421 10.59 -2.62 25.10
N LYS A 422 11.68 -2.37 24.39
CA LYS A 422 12.10 -1.04 23.92
C LYS A 422 12.46 -0.99 22.43
N PHE A 423 12.31 0.20 21.85
CA PHE A 423 12.82 0.52 20.52
C PHE A 423 13.53 1.89 20.47
N TRP A 424 14.39 2.05 19.46
CA TRP A 424 15.18 3.23 19.16
C TRP A 424 14.93 3.64 17.70
N ARG A 425 14.81 4.95 17.43
CA ARG A 425 14.80 5.47 16.05
C ARG A 425 16.13 6.13 15.72
N PHE A 426 16.84 5.57 14.75
CA PHE A 426 18.12 6.04 14.24
C PHE A 426 17.94 6.84 12.94
N ASP A 427 18.51 8.03 12.91
CA ASP A 427 18.55 8.90 11.74
C ASP A 427 20.00 9.18 11.31
N PRO A 428 20.49 8.57 10.21
CA PRO A 428 21.84 8.80 9.70
C PRO A 428 22.16 10.27 9.39
N SER A 429 21.15 11.10 9.15
CA SER A 429 21.30 12.53 8.88
C SER A 429 21.32 13.41 10.13
N SER A 430 20.85 12.92 11.29
CA SER A 430 20.79 13.70 12.53
C SER A 430 22.10 13.62 13.32
N ARG A 431 22.40 14.65 14.13
CA ARG A 431 23.51 14.67 15.09
C ARG A 431 22.98 15.20 16.43
N PRO A 432 22.89 14.38 17.49
CA PRO A 432 23.14 12.94 17.52
C PRO A 432 22.17 12.15 16.61
N PRO A 433 22.56 10.97 16.08
CA PRO A 433 21.68 10.14 15.23
C PRO A 433 20.44 9.59 15.93
N VAL A 434 20.51 9.42 17.25
CA VAL A 434 19.41 9.01 18.13
C VAL A 434 19.07 10.20 19.04
N LYS A 435 17.78 10.54 19.17
CA LYS A 435 17.34 11.60 20.10
C LYS A 435 17.35 11.09 21.54
N ASN A 436 17.62 11.99 22.49
CA ASN A 436 17.55 11.75 23.94
C ASN A 436 16.17 11.26 24.46
N THR A 437 15.11 11.36 23.65
CA THR A 437 13.78 10.81 23.91
C THR A 437 13.61 9.35 23.50
N TYR A 438 14.71 8.62 23.31
CA TYR A 438 14.79 7.17 23.09
C TYR A 438 15.74 6.52 24.11
N PRO A 439 15.55 5.24 24.50
CA PRO A 439 14.52 4.32 24.01
C PRO A 439 13.07 4.71 24.36
N LYS A 440 12.13 4.16 23.60
CA LYS A 440 10.69 4.19 23.89
C LYS A 440 10.13 2.77 24.03
N PRO A 441 9.04 2.55 24.78
CA PRO A 441 8.41 1.23 24.88
C PRO A 441 7.92 0.71 23.51
N ILE A 442 8.01 -0.60 23.27
CA ILE A 442 7.41 -1.21 22.06
C ILE A 442 5.89 -1.04 22.05
N ALA A 443 5.24 -0.96 23.21
CA ALA A 443 3.80 -0.67 23.35
C ALA A 443 3.32 0.65 22.68
N ASN A 444 4.22 1.53 22.24
CA ASN A 444 3.86 2.65 21.35
C ASN A 444 3.46 2.21 19.93
N TRP A 445 3.85 1.00 19.51
CA TRP A 445 3.41 0.33 18.28
C TRP A 445 2.25 -0.61 18.67
N GLU A 446 1.03 -0.12 18.55
CA GLU A 446 -0.12 -0.75 19.19
C GLU A 446 -0.36 -2.19 18.69
N GLY A 447 -0.55 -3.13 19.63
CA GLY A 447 -0.77 -4.55 19.33
C GLY A 447 0.48 -5.41 19.08
N LEU A 448 1.70 -4.85 19.07
CA LEU A 448 2.94 -5.64 18.98
C LEU A 448 3.36 -6.23 20.34
N PRO A 449 3.93 -7.45 20.37
CA PRO A 449 4.57 -8.01 21.55
C PRO A 449 5.97 -7.44 21.76
N ASN A 450 6.52 -7.65 22.96
CA ASN A 450 7.93 -7.42 23.26
C ASN A 450 8.84 -8.54 22.68
N ASP A 451 10.16 -8.31 22.78
CA ASP A 451 11.21 -9.31 22.49
C ASP A 451 11.15 -9.87 21.06
N LEU A 452 10.72 -9.05 20.09
CA LEU A 452 10.44 -9.41 18.68
C LEU A 452 11.58 -10.22 18.04
N ASP A 453 11.25 -11.34 17.36
CA ASP A 453 12.25 -12.21 16.70
C ASP A 453 12.79 -11.58 15.40
N ALA A 454 11.97 -10.79 14.69
CA ALA A 454 12.39 -10.07 13.48
C ALA A 454 11.39 -8.98 13.08
N ALA A 455 11.82 -8.07 12.20
CA ALA A 455 10.97 -7.04 11.58
C ALA A 455 11.43 -6.72 10.16
N LEU A 456 10.50 -6.50 9.23
CA LEU A 456 10.80 -5.89 7.93
C LEU A 456 9.62 -5.08 7.40
N GLN A 457 9.91 -4.10 6.55
CA GLN A 457 8.92 -3.62 5.60
C GLN A 457 9.03 -4.45 4.32
N TYR A 458 7.93 -5.09 3.92
CA TYR A 458 7.92 -6.01 2.78
C TYR A 458 7.72 -5.28 1.45
N THR A 459 7.92 -5.97 0.33
CA THR A 459 7.84 -5.40 -1.02
C THR A 459 6.46 -4.85 -1.36
N ASN A 460 5.40 -5.36 -0.73
CA ASN A 460 4.02 -4.85 -0.86
C ASN A 460 3.73 -3.58 -0.03
N GLY A 461 4.75 -2.98 0.61
CA GLY A 461 4.65 -1.69 1.32
C GLY A 461 4.19 -1.78 2.77
N PHE A 462 3.62 -2.90 3.22
CA PHE A 462 3.25 -3.11 4.62
C PHE A 462 4.47 -3.45 5.49
N THR A 463 4.43 -3.00 6.75
CA THR A 463 5.38 -3.42 7.79
C THR A 463 4.92 -4.73 8.44
N TYR A 464 5.85 -5.64 8.71
CA TYR A 464 5.60 -6.93 9.35
C TYR A 464 6.62 -7.23 10.44
N PHE A 465 6.13 -7.84 11.52
CA PHE A 465 6.90 -8.21 12.71
C PHE A 465 6.69 -9.69 13.03
N PHE A 466 7.70 -10.35 13.59
CA PHE A 466 7.70 -11.80 13.84
C PHE A 466 7.99 -12.08 15.32
N LYS A 467 7.29 -13.06 15.90
CA LYS A 467 7.54 -13.53 17.28
C LYS A 467 7.02 -14.95 17.49
N GLY A 468 7.84 -15.84 18.05
CA GLY A 468 7.44 -17.20 18.45
C GLY A 468 6.96 -18.09 17.30
N GLY A 469 7.38 -17.81 16.07
CA GLY A 469 6.88 -18.46 14.85
C GLY A 469 5.52 -17.95 14.35
N GLN A 470 5.01 -16.88 14.95
CA GLN A 470 3.90 -16.08 14.44
C GLN A 470 4.43 -14.84 13.71
N TYR A 471 3.57 -14.21 12.90
CA TYR A 471 3.79 -12.88 12.36
C TYR A 471 2.57 -11.95 12.55
N TYR A 472 2.85 -10.65 12.58
CA TYR A 472 1.92 -9.54 12.72
C TYR A 472 2.09 -8.65 11.49
N ARG A 473 0.98 -8.22 10.86
CA ARG A 473 1.01 -7.12 9.87
C ARG A 473 0.67 -5.83 10.60
N PHE A 474 1.46 -4.79 10.39
CA PHE A 474 1.30 -3.49 11.04
C PHE A 474 0.80 -2.46 10.04
N ASN A 475 -0.19 -1.67 10.46
CA ASN A 475 -0.84 -0.65 9.66
C ASN A 475 -0.12 0.68 9.85
N ASP A 476 0.74 1.05 8.89
CA ASP A 476 1.56 2.25 8.98
C ASP A 476 0.76 3.58 8.94
N ARG A 477 -0.55 3.53 8.63
CA ARG A 477 -1.48 4.69 8.74
C ARG A 477 -2.15 4.79 10.12
N ALA A 478 -2.66 3.67 10.65
CA ALA A 478 -3.33 3.62 11.96
C ALA A 478 -2.34 3.55 13.14
N PHE A 479 -1.08 3.19 12.87
CA PHE A 479 -0.01 2.94 13.85
C PHE A 479 -0.33 1.82 14.86
N ALA A 480 -1.06 0.80 14.39
CA ALA A 480 -1.45 -0.39 15.14
C ALA A 480 -1.31 -1.66 14.28
N VAL A 481 -1.31 -2.84 14.90
CA VAL A 481 -1.48 -4.13 14.21
C VAL A 481 -2.82 -4.15 13.48
N ASP A 482 -2.82 -4.66 12.25
CA ASP A 482 -3.99 -4.65 11.38
C ASP A 482 -5.14 -5.51 11.92
N VAL A 483 -6.38 -5.05 11.71
CA VAL A 483 -7.58 -5.85 11.96
C VAL A 483 -7.96 -6.59 10.68
N ALA A 484 -7.96 -7.93 10.73
CA ALA A 484 -8.28 -8.79 9.58
C ALA A 484 -8.89 -10.12 10.03
N ASN A 485 -9.42 -10.90 9.09
CA ASN A 485 -9.87 -12.28 9.31
C ASN A 485 -9.00 -13.26 8.47
N PRO A 486 -8.37 -14.29 9.06
CA PRO A 486 -8.20 -14.51 10.50
C PRO A 486 -7.42 -13.36 11.16
N PRO A 487 -7.56 -13.14 12.48
CA PRO A 487 -6.84 -12.09 13.19
C PRO A 487 -5.32 -12.29 13.11
N PHE A 488 -4.57 -11.23 13.40
CA PHE A 488 -3.15 -11.34 13.75
C PHE A 488 -3.02 -11.50 15.28
N PRO A 489 -1.97 -12.17 15.81
CA PRO A 489 -0.91 -12.88 15.09
C PRO A 489 -1.37 -14.10 14.28
N ARG A 490 -0.62 -14.42 13.21
CA ARG A 490 -0.87 -15.58 12.32
C ARG A 490 0.37 -16.47 12.19
N PRO A 491 0.26 -17.79 11.94
CA PRO A 491 1.44 -18.68 11.86
C PRO A 491 2.34 -18.40 10.64
N ALA A 492 3.61 -18.05 10.87
CA ALA A 492 4.55 -17.74 9.79
C ALA A 492 4.82 -18.95 8.88
N GLY A 493 4.79 -20.18 9.41
CA GLY A 493 4.98 -21.40 8.62
C GLY A 493 4.01 -21.52 7.46
N TYR A 494 2.70 -21.39 7.73
CA TYR A 494 1.67 -21.44 6.68
C TYR A 494 1.66 -20.20 5.78
N TRP A 495 1.88 -19.01 6.36
CA TRP A 495 1.64 -17.75 5.65
C TRP A 495 2.87 -17.14 4.94
N TRP A 496 4.09 -17.53 5.31
CA TRP A 496 5.36 -17.03 4.73
C TRP A 496 6.25 -18.13 4.16
N PHE A 497 6.30 -19.32 4.77
CA PHE A 497 7.26 -20.36 4.38
C PHE A 497 6.66 -21.46 3.49
N GLY A 498 5.33 -21.53 3.40
CA GLY A 498 4.59 -22.43 2.50
C GLY A 498 4.25 -23.79 3.11
N CYS A 499 4.42 -23.95 4.42
CA CYS A 499 4.18 -25.18 5.16
C CYS A 499 2.68 -25.51 5.19
N ARG A 500 2.27 -26.60 4.57
CA ARG A 500 0.88 -27.02 4.38
C ARG A 500 0.35 -27.80 5.57
N SER A 501 1.22 -28.49 6.31
CA SER A 501 0.89 -29.10 7.61
C SER A 501 0.69 -28.07 8.73
N ALA A 502 1.19 -26.84 8.57
CA ALA A 502 0.96 -25.78 9.54
C ALA A 502 -0.49 -25.27 9.48
N THR A 503 -1.15 -25.15 10.62
CA THR A 503 -2.55 -24.67 10.68
C THR A 503 -2.65 -23.21 10.22
N LYS A 504 -3.78 -22.84 9.61
CA LYS A 504 -3.98 -21.48 9.04
C LYS A 504 -4.14 -20.37 10.08
N GLY A 505 -4.13 -20.72 11.37
CA GLY A 505 -4.73 -19.96 12.46
C GLY A 505 -6.21 -20.34 12.64
N SER A 506 -6.62 -20.50 13.90
CA SER A 506 -8.02 -20.60 14.33
C SER A 506 -8.23 -19.61 15.47
N ALA A 507 -9.45 -19.09 15.65
CA ALA A 507 -9.75 -18.18 16.78
C ALA A 507 -9.47 -18.82 18.16
N LEU A 508 -9.46 -20.16 18.24
CA LEU A 508 -9.09 -20.92 19.44
C LEU A 508 -7.58 -20.92 19.72
N GLY A 509 -6.73 -20.50 18.78
CA GLY A 509 -5.27 -20.49 18.94
C GLY A 509 -4.79 -19.50 20.00
N ASN A 510 -5.40 -18.31 20.06
CA ASN A 510 -5.03 -17.25 21.00
C ASN A 510 -5.18 -17.73 22.46
N LEU A 511 -6.30 -18.39 22.77
CA LEU A 511 -6.56 -19.00 24.08
C LEU A 511 -5.49 -20.01 24.49
N GLN A 512 -4.92 -20.77 23.55
CA GLN A 512 -3.86 -21.74 23.86
C GLN A 512 -2.50 -21.08 24.06
N SER A 513 -2.17 -20.02 23.32
CA SER A 513 -0.96 -19.21 23.59
C SER A 513 -1.05 -18.49 24.93
N GLU A 514 -2.19 -17.86 25.24
CA GLU A 514 -2.42 -17.16 26.51
C GLU A 514 -2.39 -18.13 27.69
N GLN A 515 -3.08 -19.28 27.59
CA GLN A 515 -3.02 -20.30 28.66
C GLN A 515 -1.62 -20.90 28.81
N LYS A 516 -0.81 -21.01 27.74
CA LYS A 516 0.59 -21.44 27.88
C LYS A 516 1.42 -20.37 28.58
N GLU A 517 1.33 -19.10 28.19
CA GLU A 517 2.09 -18.02 28.81
C GLU A 517 1.67 -17.81 30.28
N VAL A 518 0.38 -17.91 30.60
CA VAL A 518 -0.12 -17.91 31.99
C VAL A 518 0.40 -19.12 32.76
N ARG A 519 0.39 -20.33 32.16
CA ARG A 519 0.91 -21.54 32.80
C ARG A 519 2.41 -21.45 33.08
N ASP A 520 3.20 -20.93 32.14
CA ASP A 520 4.65 -20.80 32.29
C ASP A 520 5.01 -19.68 33.30
N LYS A 521 4.22 -18.60 33.38
CA LYS A 521 4.31 -17.59 34.46
C LYS A 521 3.94 -18.16 35.83
N VAL A 522 2.85 -18.91 35.93
CA VAL A 522 2.42 -19.57 37.19
C VAL A 522 3.45 -20.61 37.63
N LEU A 523 3.99 -21.42 36.72
CA LEU A 523 5.04 -22.39 37.02
C LEU A 523 6.32 -21.71 37.49
N SER A 524 6.70 -20.59 36.87
CA SER A 524 7.84 -19.76 37.29
C SER A 524 7.63 -19.17 38.69
N ALA A 525 6.42 -18.69 39.01
CA ALA A 525 6.08 -18.19 40.34
C ALA A 525 6.11 -19.28 41.43
N LEU A 526 5.65 -20.49 41.09
CA LEU A 526 5.67 -21.65 42.00
C LEU A 526 7.08 -22.17 42.30
N ILE A 527 8.04 -21.98 41.39
CA ILE A 527 9.44 -22.42 41.56
C ILE A 527 10.27 -21.46 42.44
N VAL A 528 9.80 -20.22 42.66
CA VAL A 528 10.50 -19.21 43.48
C VAL A 528 10.21 -19.33 45.00
N ALA A 529 9.29 -20.22 45.40
CA ALA A 529 8.93 -20.43 46.80
C ALA A 529 9.86 -21.40 47.56
N ASP A 530 11.06 -20.94 47.95
CA ASP A 530 11.99 -21.71 48.83
C ASP A 530 11.44 -21.82 50.27
N PRO A 531 11.20 -23.03 50.82
CA PRO A 531 10.44 -23.18 52.07
C PRO A 531 11.33 -23.19 53.34
N LYS A 532 11.25 -22.12 54.16
CA LYS A 532 11.92 -22.08 55.48
C LYS A 532 11.10 -21.46 56.64
N ALA A 533 10.33 -22.36 57.28
CA ALA A 533 10.03 -22.40 58.73
C ALA A 533 9.18 -21.28 59.38
N PRO A 534 8.63 -21.50 60.60
CA PRO A 534 8.49 -22.76 61.36
C PRO A 534 7.03 -23.22 61.57
N LEU A 535 6.83 -24.40 62.15
CA LEU A 535 5.51 -24.90 62.57
C LEU A 535 5.10 -24.39 63.96
N ALA A 536 3.79 -24.35 64.21
CA ALA A 536 3.18 -24.54 65.53
C ALA A 536 1.85 -25.30 65.38
N ASP A 537 1.55 -26.10 66.39
CA ASP A 537 0.54 -27.16 66.51
C ASP A 537 -0.93 -26.66 66.40
N GLY A 538 -1.95 -27.49 66.10
CA GLY A 538 -1.98 -28.95 65.90
C GLY A 538 -3.40 -29.50 65.61
N GLU A 539 -3.52 -30.83 65.70
CA GLU A 539 -4.69 -31.74 65.80
C GLU A 539 -6.16 -31.20 65.86
N VAL A 540 -7.22 -31.92 65.44
CA VAL A 540 -7.49 -33.01 64.47
C VAL A 540 -9.01 -33.35 64.56
N SER A 541 -9.58 -34.00 63.54
CA SER A 541 -10.96 -34.56 63.48
C SER A 541 -12.14 -33.56 63.33
N GLY A 542 -13.23 -33.90 62.61
CA GLY A 542 -13.46 -35.09 61.78
C GLY A 542 -14.89 -35.16 61.19
N ALA A 543 -15.11 -36.10 60.26
CA ALA A 543 -16.38 -36.48 59.59
C ALA A 543 -17.12 -35.36 58.80
N ALA A 544 -17.55 -35.52 57.54
CA ALA A 544 -18.35 -36.58 56.89
C ALA A 544 -19.82 -36.61 57.41
N ALA A 545 -20.88 -36.63 56.59
CA ALA A 545 -20.99 -36.69 55.11
C ALA A 545 -22.38 -36.17 54.64
N GLN A 546 -22.68 -36.37 53.34
CA GLN A 546 -24.00 -36.22 52.68
C GLN A 546 -24.51 -34.76 52.49
N GLY A 547 -25.28 -34.43 51.45
CA GLY A 547 -25.53 -35.15 50.19
C GLY A 547 -27.01 -35.33 49.83
N SER A 548 -27.57 -34.38 49.09
CA SER A 548 -28.81 -34.54 48.30
C SER A 548 -28.84 -33.51 47.17
N ALA A 549 -29.46 -33.87 46.06
CA ALA A 549 -29.87 -32.95 45.01
C ALA A 549 -31.39 -32.98 44.92
N GLU A 550 -32.02 -31.84 44.69
CA GLU A 550 -33.44 -31.79 44.32
C GLU A 550 -33.69 -30.58 43.40
N GLU A 551 -34.66 -30.74 42.51
CA GLU A 551 -34.97 -29.87 41.38
C GLU A 551 -36.44 -29.48 41.48
N TYR A 552 -36.81 -28.20 41.31
CA TYR A 552 -38.15 -27.83 40.83
C TYR A 552 -38.22 -26.41 40.23
N HIS A 553 -39.22 -26.19 39.37
CA HIS A 553 -39.51 -24.94 38.66
C HIS A 553 -40.15 -23.85 39.59
N ARG A 554 -40.39 -22.57 39.23
CA ARG A 554 -41.05 -22.01 38.03
C ARG A 554 -41.31 -20.47 38.13
N ASP A 555 -41.62 -19.86 36.97
CA ASP A 555 -42.50 -18.69 36.71
C ASP A 555 -42.11 -17.23 37.11
N GLU A 556 -42.91 -16.31 36.54
CA GLU A 556 -42.60 -14.93 36.12
C GLU A 556 -43.19 -13.84 37.04
N ALA A 557 -42.74 -12.58 36.90
CA ALA A 557 -43.61 -11.38 36.84
C ALA A 557 -42.81 -10.07 36.58
N GLU A 558 -43.48 -9.08 35.98
CA GLU A 558 -43.02 -7.69 35.77
C GLU A 558 -43.33 -6.80 37.00
N ASN A 559 -42.69 -5.62 37.14
CA ASN A 559 -43.45 -4.37 37.34
C ASN A 559 -42.69 -3.04 37.04
N ASP A 560 -43.49 -1.99 36.89
CA ASP A 560 -43.26 -0.61 36.44
C ASP A 560 -42.52 0.41 37.35
N HIS A 561 -41.98 1.46 36.69
CA HIS A 561 -41.91 2.91 37.07
C HIS A 561 -41.29 3.35 38.45
N VAL A 562 -40.96 4.62 38.77
CA VAL A 562 -41.22 5.98 38.20
C VAL A 562 -40.05 6.97 38.49
N ASP A 563 -40.00 8.06 37.71
CA ASP A 563 -39.63 9.47 38.01
C ASP A 563 -38.30 9.94 38.67
N ASP A 564 -37.59 10.78 37.89
CA ASP A 564 -37.05 12.14 38.16
C ASP A 564 -36.63 12.62 39.56
N LEU A 565 -35.47 13.32 39.59
CA LEU A 565 -35.31 14.60 40.31
C LEU A 565 -34.17 15.46 39.70
N ILE A 566 -34.42 16.75 39.50
CA ILE A 566 -33.47 17.79 39.03
C ILE A 566 -33.39 18.90 40.09
N LEU A 567 -32.21 19.52 40.31
CA LEU A 567 -32.03 20.98 40.48
C LEU A 567 -30.58 21.45 40.66
N ASP A 568 -30.33 22.72 40.30
CA ASP A 568 -29.04 23.43 40.27
C ASP A 568 -28.65 24.14 41.58
N ALA A 569 -27.40 24.63 41.67
CA ALA A 569 -27.04 26.00 42.11
C ALA A 569 -25.50 26.25 42.05
N ALA A 570 -25.04 27.52 42.12
CA ALA A 570 -23.63 27.90 41.91
C ALA A 570 -23.09 29.06 42.80
N GLY A 571 -21.83 28.93 43.28
CA GLY A 571 -20.90 29.99 43.72
C GLY A 571 -21.27 30.84 44.96
N PRO A 572 -20.51 31.94 45.29
CA PRO A 572 -19.14 32.30 44.85
C PRO A 572 -18.21 32.95 45.95
N SER A 573 -17.02 33.40 45.53
CA SER A 573 -16.14 34.50 46.08
C SER A 573 -15.38 34.40 47.42
N GLY A 574 -14.19 35.05 47.46
CA GLY A 574 -13.37 35.35 48.67
C GLY A 574 -11.89 35.67 48.35
N GLU A 575 -11.36 36.83 48.78
CA GLU A 575 -9.97 37.34 48.57
C GLU A 575 -9.11 37.20 49.86
N ASP A 576 -7.77 37.37 49.93
CA ASP A 576 -7.04 38.66 49.76
C ASP A 576 -5.48 38.60 49.92
N ARG A 577 -4.79 39.54 49.22
CA ARG A 577 -3.48 40.24 49.42
C ARG A 577 -2.06 39.59 49.57
N SER A 578 -1.08 40.41 49.13
CA SER A 578 0.41 40.22 49.05
C SER A 578 1.16 41.12 50.09
N PRO A 579 2.34 41.82 49.93
CA PRO A 579 3.17 42.21 48.74
C PRO A 579 4.73 42.24 48.94
N HIS A 580 5.43 43.07 48.12
CA HIS A 580 6.84 43.55 48.13
C HIS A 580 7.92 42.83 47.26
N ASP A 581 8.82 43.50 46.52
CA ASP A 581 8.79 44.83 45.83
C ASP A 581 9.98 45.04 44.83
N GLU A 582 9.76 45.89 43.81
CA GLU A 582 10.66 46.84 43.07
C GLU A 582 12.08 46.41 42.53
N GLU A 583 12.76 47.11 41.61
CA GLU A 583 12.58 48.45 40.98
C GLU A 583 13.15 48.49 39.52
N GLN A 584 12.92 49.60 38.78
CA GLN A 584 13.49 49.92 37.45
C GLN A 584 13.66 51.45 37.31
N PRO A 585 14.56 51.98 36.46
CA PRO A 585 14.33 53.33 35.89
C PRO A 585 14.67 53.52 34.40
N THR A 586 14.06 54.55 33.79
CA THR A 586 14.37 55.15 32.47
C THR A 586 14.30 56.69 32.55
N PRO A 587 14.81 57.45 31.56
CA PRO A 587 13.94 58.08 30.53
C PRO A 587 14.68 58.19 29.15
N SER A 588 14.42 59.06 28.14
CA SER A 588 13.53 60.24 27.94
C SER A 588 13.20 60.55 26.46
N THR A 589 11.93 60.84 26.17
CA THR A 589 11.36 61.82 25.20
C THR A 589 12.10 62.30 23.93
N ALA A 590 11.39 62.25 22.78
CA ALA A 590 11.13 63.42 21.90
C ALA A 590 9.90 63.14 21.01
N ALA A 591 9.19 64.18 20.52
CA ALA A 591 7.97 64.01 19.70
C ALA A 591 7.68 65.23 18.79
N THR A 592 7.00 64.98 17.65
CA THR A 592 6.21 66.00 16.92
C THR A 592 5.10 65.35 16.08
N THR A 593 4.04 66.11 15.78
CA THR A 593 2.78 65.64 15.15
C THR A 593 2.49 66.40 13.84
N PHE A 594 1.61 65.87 12.99
CA PHE A 594 0.62 66.68 12.26
C PHE A 594 -0.64 65.88 11.85
N SER A 595 -1.77 66.58 11.71
CA SER A 595 -3.12 66.09 11.32
C SER A 595 -3.21 65.84 9.79
N SER A 596 -4.24 65.23 9.16
CA SER A 596 -5.69 65.06 9.49
C SER A 596 -6.27 63.77 8.86
N ALA A 597 -7.29 63.08 9.40
CA ALA A 597 -8.74 63.43 9.46
C ALA A 597 -9.37 63.68 8.05
N LEU A 598 -10.57 63.19 7.69
CA LEU A 598 -11.74 62.68 8.44
C LEU A 598 -12.71 61.85 7.52
N CYS A 599 -13.48 60.90 8.09
CA CYS A 599 -14.84 60.44 7.67
C CYS A 599 -15.13 59.85 6.25
N VAL A 600 -16.17 59.03 5.97
CA VAL A 600 -17.01 58.10 6.78
C VAL A 600 -17.82 57.16 5.84
N LEU A 601 -18.34 56.02 6.34
CA LEU A 601 -19.43 55.10 5.85
C LEU A 601 -19.78 55.08 4.33
N ALA A 602 -19.74 53.96 3.59
CA ALA A 602 -20.47 52.69 3.76
C ALA A 602 -22.02 52.79 3.74
N PHE A 603 -22.67 52.33 2.65
CA PHE A 603 -23.86 51.45 2.72
C PHE A 603 -24.19 50.79 1.34
N SER A 604 -25.14 49.85 1.37
CA SER A 604 -25.31 48.73 0.42
C SER A 604 -26.12 48.96 -0.87
N LEU A 605 -25.93 48.00 -1.80
CA LEU A 605 -26.94 47.35 -2.66
C LEU A 605 -27.63 48.10 -3.84
N VAL A 606 -27.27 47.64 -5.04
CA VAL A 606 -28.16 46.98 -6.03
C VAL A 606 -29.00 47.77 -7.06
N LEU A 607 -28.95 47.20 -8.29
CA LEU A 607 -29.90 47.22 -9.42
C LEU A 607 -29.73 48.28 -10.54
N HIS A 608 -29.94 47.80 -11.77
CA HIS A 608 -29.98 48.50 -13.07
C HIS A 608 -28.67 49.16 -13.54
N LEU A 609 -28.35 49.26 -14.84
CA LEU A 609 -28.53 48.37 -16.02
C LEU A 609 -27.81 49.10 -17.19
N LEU A 610 -27.20 48.36 -18.12
CA LEU A 610 -26.74 48.86 -19.45
C LEU A 610 -25.75 50.06 -19.47
N VAL A 611 -24.47 49.74 -19.63
CA VAL A 611 -23.68 50.19 -20.80
C VAL A 611 -23.01 48.94 -21.39
#